data_AF-A0A257VPJ4-F1
#
_entry.id   AF-A0A257VPJ4-F1
#
_cell.length_a   1.000
_cell.length_b   1.000
_cell.length_c   1.000
_cell.angle_alpha   90.00
_cell.angle_beta   90.00
_cell.angle_gamma   90.00
#
_symmetry.space_group_name_H-M   'P 1'
#
loop_
_entity.id
_entity.type
_entity.pdbx_description
1 polymer ?
#
loop_
_entity_poly.entity_id
_entity_poly.type
_entity_poly.pdbx_seq_one_letter_code
_entity_poly.pdbx_strand_id
1 'polypeptide(L)'
;PLRAYLADAAPNGIYPLEWGIIGPLRVLGRGKLPVGFTPEWLDAGTEFRPQDLAALKHLLTIVNPYFVRYVDRTGRSNAPVERLIARSAELGYQEQPLATINDRHGRPMFLVTQFRLTP
;
A
#
# COMPACT_ATOMS: atom_id res chain seq x y z
N PRO A 1 8.42 12.63 8.19
CA PRO A 1 8.76 11.23 8.51
C PRO A 1 8.56 10.27 7.33
N LEU A 2 7.31 10.08 6.85
CA LEU A 2 7.01 9.12 5.78
C LEU A 2 7.80 9.37 4.49
N ARG A 3 7.79 10.60 3.98
CA ARG A 3 8.58 10.97 2.79
C ARG A 3 10.08 10.66 2.94
N ALA A 4 10.66 10.95 4.10
CA ALA A 4 12.08 10.73 4.35
C ALA A 4 12.40 9.24 4.34
N TYR A 5 11.58 8.43 5.02
CA TYR A 5 11.68 6.97 4.99
C TYR A 5 11.57 6.41 3.57
N LEU A 6 10.57 6.85 2.80
CA LEU A 6 10.37 6.39 1.41
C LEU A 6 11.51 6.81 0.48
N ALA A 7 12.12 7.98 0.71
CA ALA A 7 13.26 8.43 -0.08
C ALA A 7 14.53 7.64 0.22
N ASP A 8 14.76 7.31 1.49
CA ASP A 8 15.90 6.52 1.95
C ASP A 8 15.81 5.06 1.51
N ALA A 9 14.63 4.46 1.68
CA ALA A 9 14.37 3.07 1.29
C ALA A 9 14.36 2.85 -0.24
N ALA A 10 14.18 3.91 -1.03
CA ALA A 10 14.19 3.92 -2.49
C ALA A 10 13.40 2.75 -3.14
N PRO A 11 12.09 2.58 -2.84
CA PRO A 11 11.28 1.53 -3.45
C PRO A 11 11.06 1.80 -4.94
N ASN A 12 10.87 0.74 -5.74
CA ASN A 12 10.62 0.89 -7.18
C ASN A 12 9.20 1.38 -7.49
N GLY A 13 8.29 1.28 -6.50
CA GLY A 13 6.93 1.78 -6.59
C GLY A 13 6.34 1.98 -5.21
N ILE A 14 5.57 3.05 -5.05
CA ILE A 14 4.84 3.38 -3.82
C ILE A 14 3.36 3.35 -4.16
N TYR A 15 2.61 2.47 -3.50
CA TYR A 15 1.20 2.22 -3.73
C TYR A 15 0.42 2.58 -2.47
N PRO A 16 -0.10 3.81 -2.40
CA PRO A 16 -1.03 4.16 -1.34
C PRO A 16 -2.26 3.27 -1.45
N LEU A 17 -2.78 2.77 -0.35
CA LEU A 17 -4.00 1.95 -0.34
C LEU A 17 -5.25 2.79 -0.05
N GLU A 18 -5.07 4.09 0.18
CA GLU A 18 -6.13 5.04 0.50
C GLU A 18 -5.91 6.35 -0.27
N TRP A 19 -6.97 6.85 -0.90
CA TRP A 19 -6.94 8.07 -1.71
C TRP A 19 -6.36 9.28 -0.98
N GLY A 20 -6.65 9.41 0.31
CA GLY A 20 -6.17 10.50 1.16
C GLY A 20 -4.65 10.56 1.32
N ILE A 21 -3.91 9.53 0.91
CA ILE A 21 -2.45 9.46 1.00
C ILE A 21 -1.78 9.88 -0.33
N ILE A 22 -2.43 9.65 -1.48
CA ILE A 22 -1.85 9.86 -2.82
C ILE A 22 -1.43 11.32 -3.03
N GLY A 23 -2.38 12.25 -2.86
CA GLY A 23 -2.15 13.68 -3.09
C GLY A 23 -1.00 14.23 -2.26
N PRO A 24 -1.04 14.08 -0.92
CA PRO A 24 0.04 14.49 -0.04
C PRO A 24 1.40 13.88 -0.41
N LEU A 25 1.47 12.58 -0.73
CA LEU A 25 2.73 11.94 -1.11
C LEU A 25 3.32 12.50 -2.41
N ARG A 26 2.49 12.78 -3.42
CA ARG A 26 2.96 13.37 -4.68
C ARG A 26 3.50 14.78 -4.48
N VAL A 27 2.77 15.62 -3.73
CA VAL A 27 3.17 17.00 -3.43
C VAL A 27 4.44 17.01 -2.57
N LEU A 28 4.46 16.26 -1.48
CA LEU A 28 5.60 16.22 -0.56
C LEU A 28 6.82 15.56 -1.19
N GLY A 29 6.60 14.57 -2.06
CA GLY A 29 7.64 13.92 -2.86
C GLY A 29 8.25 14.83 -3.94
N ARG A 30 7.65 15.98 -4.23
CA ARG A 30 8.03 16.88 -5.34
C ARG A 30 8.17 16.13 -6.67
N GLY A 31 7.32 15.12 -6.90
CA GLY A 31 7.37 14.25 -8.07
C GLY A 31 8.56 13.27 -8.13
N LYS A 32 9.43 13.22 -7.11
CA LYS A 32 10.61 12.34 -7.09
C LYS A 32 10.32 10.94 -6.54
N LEU A 33 9.23 10.79 -5.81
CA LEU A 33 8.81 9.49 -5.30
C LEU A 33 8.01 8.77 -6.40
N PRO A 34 8.29 7.48 -6.67
CA PRO A 34 7.58 6.70 -7.68
C PRO A 34 6.18 6.30 -7.20
N VAL A 35 5.30 7.28 -7.01
CA VAL A 35 3.95 7.08 -6.48
C VAL A 35 3.02 6.57 -7.58
N GLY A 36 2.72 5.27 -7.54
CA GLY A 36 1.69 4.64 -8.34
C GLY A 36 0.28 5.09 -7.94
N PHE A 37 -0.70 4.69 -8.73
CA PHE A 37 -2.09 4.91 -8.38
C PHE A 37 -2.59 3.79 -7.46
N THR A 38 -3.38 4.17 -6.46
CA THR A 38 -4.26 3.22 -5.78
C THR A 38 -5.20 2.66 -6.83
N PRO A 39 -5.23 1.34 -7.05
CA PRO A 39 -6.07 0.80 -8.09
C PRO A 39 -7.54 1.06 -7.78
N GLU A 40 -8.28 1.70 -8.70
CA GLU A 40 -9.72 1.96 -8.57
C GLU A 40 -10.53 0.66 -8.35
N TRP A 41 -9.99 -0.49 -8.74
CA TRP A 41 -10.60 -1.80 -8.49
C TRP A 41 -10.59 -2.23 -7.02
N LEU A 42 -9.78 -1.62 -6.16
CA LEU A 42 -9.89 -1.85 -4.71
C LEU A 42 -11.25 -1.40 -4.17
N ASP A 43 -11.89 -0.44 -4.83
CA ASP A 43 -13.19 0.12 -4.43
C ASP A 43 -14.37 -0.46 -5.26
N ALA A 44 -14.11 -1.22 -6.33
CA ALA A 44 -15.09 -1.56 -7.38
C ALA A 44 -16.12 -2.67 -7.04
N GLY A 45 -16.49 -2.85 -5.77
CA GLY A 45 -17.50 -3.84 -5.34
C GLY A 45 -16.89 -5.10 -4.71
N THR A 46 -17.70 -6.14 -4.49
CA THR A 46 -17.34 -7.32 -3.68
C THR A 46 -16.45 -8.35 -4.38
N GLU A 47 -16.41 -8.35 -5.71
CA GLU A 47 -15.69 -9.37 -6.49
C GLU A 47 -14.66 -8.75 -7.43
N PHE A 48 -13.47 -9.36 -7.49
CA PHE A 48 -12.45 -9.02 -8.47
C PHE A 48 -12.85 -9.54 -9.84
N ARG A 49 -13.01 -8.64 -10.81
CA ARG A 49 -13.15 -9.05 -12.22
C ARG A 49 -11.81 -9.63 -12.70
N PRO A 50 -11.78 -10.41 -13.80
CA PRO A 50 -10.54 -10.99 -14.32
C PRO A 50 -9.42 -9.96 -14.55
N GLN A 51 -9.77 -8.75 -15.02
CA GLN A 51 -8.83 -7.64 -15.19
C GLN A 51 -8.25 -7.10 -13.88
N ASP A 52 -9.05 -7.07 -12.80
CA ASP A 52 -8.63 -6.62 -11.48
C ASP A 52 -7.64 -7.63 -10.89
N LEU A 53 -7.87 -8.93 -11.11
CA LEU A 53 -6.95 -10.00 -10.71
C LEU A 53 -5.62 -9.93 -11.47
N ALA A 54 -5.66 -9.66 -12.78
CA ALA A 54 -4.45 -9.48 -13.57
C ALA A 54 -3.63 -8.27 -13.08
N ALA A 55 -4.30 -7.16 -12.78
CA ALA A 55 -3.65 -5.97 -12.22
C ALA A 55 -3.05 -6.24 -10.83
N LEU A 56 -3.77 -6.95 -9.95
CA LEU A 56 -3.25 -7.37 -8.65
C LEU A 56 -2.01 -8.26 -8.80
N LYS A 57 -2.07 -9.30 -9.66
CA LYS A 57 -0.91 -10.17 -9.92
C LYS A 57 0.29 -9.36 -10.41
N HIS A 58 0.07 -8.44 -11.34
CA HIS A 58 1.14 -7.56 -11.80
C HIS A 58 1.76 -6.78 -10.64
N LEU A 59 0.93 -6.14 -9.80
CA LEU A 59 1.35 -5.37 -8.63
C LEU A 59 2.19 -6.20 -7.64
N LEU A 60 1.78 -7.44 -7.37
CA LEU A 60 2.47 -8.37 -6.47
C LEU A 60 3.81 -8.89 -7.04
N THR A 61 4.00 -8.83 -8.36
CA THR A 61 5.25 -9.24 -9.04
C THR A 61 6.26 -8.11 -9.21
N ILE A 62 5.89 -6.87 -8.88
CA ILE A 62 6.82 -5.74 -8.95
C ILE A 62 7.99 -6.02 -7.99
N VAL A 63 9.20 -5.68 -8.42
CA VAL A 63 10.39 -5.80 -7.58
C VAL A 63 10.39 -4.64 -6.58
N ASN A 64 10.49 -4.93 -5.28
CA ASN A 64 10.54 -3.93 -4.20
C ASN A 64 9.38 -2.89 -4.18
N PRO A 65 8.09 -3.29 -4.22
CA PRO A 65 6.95 -2.39 -4.14
C PRO A 65 6.65 -2.07 -2.68
N TYR A 66 6.34 -0.83 -2.35
CA TYR A 66 5.94 -0.42 -1.00
C TYR A 66 4.47 -0.05 -0.99
N PHE A 67 3.71 -0.66 -0.10
CA PHE A 67 2.30 -0.36 0.12
C PHE A 67 2.16 0.52 1.35
N VAL A 68 1.35 1.58 1.26
CA VAL A 68 1.24 2.58 2.33
C VAL A 68 -0.22 2.76 2.69
N ARG A 69 -0.56 2.57 3.96
CA ARG A 69 -1.90 2.81 4.52
C ARG A 69 -1.81 3.57 5.84
N TYR A 70 -2.90 4.18 6.27
CA TYR A 70 -3.02 4.62 7.65
C TYR A 70 -2.97 3.42 8.59
N VAL A 71 -2.39 3.61 9.78
CA VAL A 71 -2.60 2.67 10.88
C VAL A 71 -4.07 2.77 11.27
N ASP A 72 -4.77 1.64 11.44
CA ASP A 72 -6.13 1.69 11.96
C ASP A 72 -6.09 2.16 13.43
N ARG A 73 -6.60 3.37 13.65
CA ARG A 73 -6.68 4.00 14.98
C ARG A 73 -8.10 3.95 15.55
N THR A 74 -9.07 3.46 14.78
CA THR A 74 -10.50 3.53 15.12
C THR A 74 -11.15 2.17 15.27
N GLY A 75 -10.43 1.09 14.93
CA GLY A 75 -10.99 -0.26 14.85
C GLY A 75 -11.98 -0.40 13.69
N ARG A 76 -11.95 0.53 12.72
CA ARG A 76 -12.81 0.47 11.55
C ARG A 76 -12.01 -0.21 10.45
N SER A 77 -12.44 -1.42 10.12
CA SER A 77 -12.03 -2.18 8.94
C SER A 77 -11.98 -1.27 7.71
N ASN A 78 -10.83 -1.25 7.03
CA ASN A 78 -10.73 -0.73 5.67
C ASN A 78 -10.96 -1.91 4.73
N ALA A 79 -12.22 -2.17 4.41
CA ALA A 79 -12.64 -3.31 3.60
C ALA A 79 -11.86 -3.44 2.26
N PRO A 80 -11.57 -2.36 1.51
CA PRO A 80 -10.65 -2.42 0.37
C PRO A 80 -9.27 -3.03 0.70
N VAL A 81 -8.62 -2.59 1.78
CA VAL A 81 -7.31 -3.10 2.23
C VAL A 81 -7.40 -4.56 2.66
N GLU A 82 -8.42 -4.92 3.44
CA GLU A 82 -8.60 -6.29 3.91
C GLU A 82 -8.82 -7.27 2.76
N ARG A 83 -9.59 -6.86 1.74
CA ARG A 83 -9.78 -7.64 0.52
C ARG A 83 -8.49 -7.80 -0.26
N LEU A 84 -7.68 -6.74 -0.37
CA LEU A 84 -6.35 -6.83 -0.99
C LEU A 84 -5.49 -7.87 -0.29
N ILE A 85 -5.45 -7.84 1.05
CA ILE A 85 -4.67 -8.80 1.85
C ILE A 85 -5.18 -10.21 1.62
N ALA A 86 -6.49 -10.44 1.76
CA ALA A 86 -7.10 -11.75 1.60
C ALA A 86 -6.84 -12.32 0.20
N ARG A 87 -7.03 -11.51 -0.85
CA ARG A 87 -6.83 -11.94 -2.22
C ARG A 87 -5.35 -12.18 -2.55
N SER A 88 -4.45 -11.41 -1.96
CA SER A 88 -3.01 -11.66 -2.07
C SER A 88 -2.62 -12.98 -1.40
N ALA A 89 -3.22 -13.30 -0.24
CA ALA A 89 -3.01 -14.57 0.46
C ALA A 89 -3.48 -15.77 -0.37
N GLU A 90 -4.63 -15.68 -1.03
CA GLU A 90 -5.11 -16.71 -1.95
C GLU A 90 -4.18 -16.94 -3.16
N LEU A 91 -3.39 -15.94 -3.52
CA LEU A 91 -2.35 -16.03 -4.56
C LEU A 91 -0.99 -16.51 -4.02
N GLY A 92 -0.93 -16.88 -2.74
CA GLY A 92 0.30 -17.33 -2.08
C GLY A 92 1.21 -16.20 -1.61
N TYR A 93 0.71 -14.97 -1.48
CA TYR A 93 1.49 -13.84 -0.97
C TYR A 93 1.06 -13.45 0.44
N GLN A 94 2.02 -13.18 1.31
CA GLN A 94 1.78 -12.67 2.65
C GLN A 94 2.18 -11.19 2.76
N GLU A 95 1.35 -10.40 3.45
CA GLU A 95 1.72 -9.05 3.85
C GLU A 95 2.79 -9.08 4.94
N GLN A 96 3.87 -8.36 4.73
CA GLN A 96 4.98 -8.17 5.65
C GLN A 96 5.10 -6.69 6.02
N PRO A 97 4.97 -6.33 7.32
CA PRO A 97 5.20 -4.97 7.76
C PRO A 97 6.69 -4.63 7.68
N LEU A 98 7.00 -3.48 7.08
CA LEU A 98 8.37 -2.96 6.96
C LEU A 98 8.65 -1.87 7.99
N ALA A 99 7.69 -0.95 8.17
CA ALA A 99 7.82 0.13 9.12
C ALA A 99 6.45 0.69 9.54
N THR A 100 6.37 1.10 10.80
CA THR A 100 5.31 2.00 11.28
C THR A 100 5.90 3.40 11.35
N ILE A 101 5.29 4.34 10.63
CA ILE A 101 5.70 5.74 10.59
C ILE A 101 4.82 6.55 11.53
N ASN A 102 5.47 7.17 12.51
CA ASN A 102 4.82 8.02 13.48
C ASN A 102 4.67 9.46 12.97
N ASP A 103 3.64 10.14 13.47
CA ASP A 103 3.50 11.59 13.35
C ASP A 103 4.56 12.33 14.19
N ARG A 104 4.56 13.66 14.12
CA ARG A 104 5.50 14.51 14.88
C ARG A 104 5.36 14.41 16.42
N HIS A 105 4.28 13.80 16.90
CA HIS A 105 3.98 13.59 18.32
C HIS A 105 4.21 12.12 18.74
N GLY A 106 4.86 11.31 17.89
CA GLY A 106 5.16 9.91 18.18
C GLY A 106 3.97 8.96 18.00
N ARG A 107 2.83 9.43 17.49
CA ARG A 107 1.64 8.59 17.32
C ARG A 107 1.74 7.83 16.00
N PRO A 108 1.50 6.51 15.96
CA PRO A 108 1.53 5.74 14.72
C PRO A 108 0.49 6.29 13.74
N MET A 109 0.95 6.62 12.53
CA MET A 109 0.13 7.27 11.51
C MET A 109 0.05 6.43 10.24
N PHE A 110 1.19 5.91 9.76
CA PHE A 110 1.22 5.09 8.55
C PHE A 110 1.86 3.74 8.82
N LEU A 111 1.37 2.71 8.13
CA LEU A 111 2.03 1.43 8.01
C LEU A 111 2.57 1.30 6.58
N VAL A 112 3.84 0.93 6.47
CA VAL A 112 4.48 0.58 5.20
C VAL A 112 4.66 -0.93 5.18
N THR A 113 4.17 -1.58 4.12
CA THR A 113 4.22 -3.03 3.97
C THR A 113 4.73 -3.45 2.59
N GLN A 114 5.05 -4.74 2.49
CA GLN A 114 5.37 -5.45 1.27
C GLN A 114 4.56 -6.73 1.21
N PHE A 115 4.15 -7.16 0.02
CA PHE A 115 3.64 -8.52 -0.18
C PHE A 115 4.77 -9.39 -0.70
N ARG A 116 4.99 -10.55 -0.07
CA ARG A 116 6.02 -11.52 -0.49
C ARG A 116 5.41 -12.88 -0.70
N LEU A 117 5.90 -13.60 -1.71
CA LEU A 117 5.49 -14.97 -1.94
C LEU A 117 5.87 -15.82 -0.71
N THR A 118 4.89 -16.54 -0.18
CA THR A 118 5.08 -17.51 0.89
C THR A 118 5.86 -18.70 0.33
N PRO A 119 6.91 -19.19 1.02
CA PRO A 119 7.67 -20.35 0.58
C PRO A 119 6.84 -21.65 0.56
#